data_AF-A0A4T2H6V9-F1
#
_entry.id   AF-A0A4T2H6V9-F1
#
_cell.length_a   1.000
_cell.length_b   1.000
_cell.length_c   1.000
_cell.angle_alpha   90.00
_cell.angle_beta   90.00
_cell.angle_gamma   90.00
#
_symmetry.space_group_name_H-M   'P 1'
#
loop_
_entity.id
_entity.type
_entity.pdbx_description
1 polymer ?
#
loop_
_entity_poly.entity_id
_entity_poly.type
_entity_poly.pdbx_seq_one_letter_code
_entity_poly.pdbx_strand_id
1 'polypeptide(L)' 'MGYVSDKYLWSGNSRGLFKRRIAALKDDSSEYVRKSVGNSLRDISKKFPELIKEELDCWDINSKEIKQVYKLASKFIK' A
#
# COMPACT_ATOMS: atom_id res chain seq x y z
N MET A 1 -15.16 20.92 3.06
CA MET A 1 -14.28 20.36 2.01
C MET A 1 -12.84 20.71 2.34
N GLY A 2 -12.10 19.82 2.99
CA GLY A 2 -10.66 19.98 3.20
C GLY A 2 -10.01 18.64 2.97
N TYR A 3 -9.46 18.46 1.76
CA TYR A 3 -8.75 17.23 1.42
C TYR A 3 -7.53 17.11 2.32
N VAL A 4 -7.53 16.04 3.09
CA VAL A 4 -6.44 15.61 3.96
C VAL A 4 -5.22 15.29 3.08
N SER A 5 -4.04 15.76 3.51
CA SER A 5 -2.70 15.26 3.15
C SER A 5 -1.96 15.85 1.94
N ASP A 6 -1.70 17.16 1.96
CA ASP A 6 -0.66 17.81 1.14
C ASP A 6 0.77 17.72 1.73
N LYS A 7 0.99 16.92 2.79
CA LYS A 7 2.33 16.81 3.43
C LYS A 7 3.37 15.98 2.66
N TYR A 8 3.03 15.43 1.50
CA TYR A 8 3.96 14.57 0.74
C TYR A 8 4.09 14.88 -0.75
N LEU A 9 3.83 16.11 -1.19
CA LEU A 9 3.97 16.48 -2.61
C LEU A 9 5.35 16.98 -3.05
N TRP A 10 6.35 17.09 -2.18
CA TRP A 10 7.63 17.76 -2.54
C TRP A 10 8.93 17.04 -2.20
N SER A 11 8.96 15.71 -2.33
CA SER A 11 10.22 14.98 -2.39
C SER A 11 10.29 14.21 -3.70
N GLY A 12 11.01 14.76 -4.68
CA GLY A 12 11.26 14.20 -6.01
C GLY A 12 12.03 12.88 -5.99
N ASN A 13 11.45 11.86 -5.39
CA ASN A 13 11.98 10.51 -5.33
C ASN A 13 10.95 9.58 -5.96
N SER A 14 11.20 9.20 -7.22
CA SER A 14 10.38 8.29 -8.03
C SER A 14 10.02 6.97 -7.34
N ARG A 15 10.75 6.61 -6.28
CA ARG A 15 10.48 5.46 -5.39
C ARG A 15 9.17 5.56 -4.60
N GLY A 16 8.72 6.76 -4.22
CA GLY A 16 7.46 6.95 -3.46
C GLY A 16 6.20 6.95 -4.34
N LEU A 17 6.34 7.36 -5.60
CA LEU A 17 5.23 7.47 -6.57
C LEU A 17 4.62 6.12 -6.94
N PHE A 18 5.48 5.12 -7.15
CA PHE A 18 5.02 3.76 -7.45
C PHE A 18 4.19 3.18 -6.29
N LYS A 19 4.63 3.40 -5.05
CA LYS A 19 3.89 2.96 -3.87
C LYS A 19 2.50 3.58 -3.75
N ARG A 20 2.37 4.90 -3.93
CA ARG A 20 1.05 5.54 -3.85
C ARG A 20 0.07 5.04 -4.90
N ARG A 21 0.54 4.76 -6.11
CA ARG A 21 -0.31 4.21 -7.17
C ARG A 21 -0.82 2.82 -6.83
N ILE A 22 0.06 1.95 -6.30
CA ILE A 22 -0.33 0.59 -5.88
C ILE A 22 -1.24 0.65 -4.65
N ALA A 23 -0.96 1.53 -3.68
CA ALA A 23 -1.77 1.72 -2.48
C ALA A 23 -3.13 2.39 -2.74
N ALA A 24 -3.31 3.11 -3.86
CA ALA A 24 -4.61 3.61 -4.29
C ALA A 24 -5.53 2.47 -4.77
N LEU A 25 -4.96 1.38 -5.31
CA LEU A 25 -5.68 0.21 -5.82
C LEU A 25 -5.98 -0.84 -4.73
N LYS A 26 -5.72 -0.53 -3.45
CA LYS A 26 -5.93 -1.46 -2.33
C LYS A 26 -7.41 -1.77 -2.03
N ASP A 27 -8.30 -0.84 -2.39
CA ASP A 27 -9.76 -0.92 -2.17
C ASP A 27 -10.52 -1.14 -3.50
N ASP A 28 -9.82 -1.63 -4.53
CA ASP A 28 -10.44 -1.89 -5.82
C ASP A 28 -11.52 -2.98 -5.70
N SER A 29 -12.66 -2.77 -6.36
CA SER A 29 -13.79 -3.69 -6.33
C SER A 29 -13.42 -5.06 -6.89
N SER A 30 -12.47 -5.14 -7.83
CA SER A 30 -12.04 -6.38 -8.45
C SER A 30 -11.11 -7.19 -7.54
N GLU A 31 -11.49 -8.43 -7.25
CA GLU A 31 -10.64 -9.37 -6.50
C GLU A 31 -9.29 -9.61 -7.22
N TYR A 32 -9.31 -9.65 -8.56
CA TYR A 32 -8.11 -9.87 -9.35
C TYR A 32 -7.08 -8.76 -9.14
N VAL A 33 -7.55 -7.50 -9.13
CA VAL A 33 -6.69 -6.33 -8.87
C VAL A 33 -6.13 -6.39 -7.46
N ARG A 34 -6.97 -6.67 -6.44
CA ARG A 34 -6.54 -6.82 -5.05
C ARG A 34 -5.47 -7.91 -4.86
N LYS A 35 -5.62 -9.06 -5.52
CA LYS A 35 -4.61 -10.14 -5.51
C LYS A 35 -3.29 -9.69 -6.16
N SER A 36 -3.36 -9.01 -7.30
CA SER A 36 -2.19 -8.50 -8.00
C SER A 36 -1.44 -7.45 -7.18
N VAL A 37 -2.18 -6.51 -6.58
CA VAL A 37 -1.67 -5.48 -5.66
C VAL A 37 -1.01 -6.11 -4.44
N GLY A 38 -1.68 -7.06 -3.78
CA GLY A 38 -1.12 -7.78 -2.62
C GLY A 38 0.15 -8.56 -2.96
N ASN A 39 0.20 -9.23 -4.12
CA ASN A 39 1.41 -9.91 -4.59
C ASN A 39 2.55 -8.94 -4.93
N SER A 40 2.24 -7.78 -5.51
CA SER A 40 3.22 -6.73 -5.81
C SER A 40 3.82 -6.15 -4.53
N LEU A 41 2.97 -5.81 -3.56
CA LEU A 41 3.41 -5.32 -2.25
C LEU A 41 4.23 -6.37 -1.50
N ARG A 42 3.87 -7.64 -1.62
CA ARG A 42 4.63 -8.77 -1.06
C ARG A 42 6.01 -8.91 -1.70
N ASP A 43 6.16 -8.67 -2.99
CA ASP A 43 7.46 -8.76 -3.65
C ASP A 43 8.35 -7.56 -3.30
N ILE A 44 7.74 -6.38 -3.18
CA ILE A 44 8.41 -5.17 -2.70
C ILE A 44 8.83 -5.33 -1.23
N SER A 45 8.00 -5.94 -0.37
CA SER A 45 8.31 -6.12 1.05
C SER A 45 9.51 -7.02 1.31
N LYS A 46 9.83 -7.93 0.38
CA LYS A 46 11.09 -8.69 0.43
C LYS A 46 12.33 -7.82 0.23
N LYS A 47 12.24 -6.81 -0.63
CA LYS A 47 13.38 -5.91 -0.93
C LYS A 47 13.42 -4.69 0.00
N PHE A 48 12.25 -4.21 0.43
CA PHE A 48 12.08 -2.99 1.22
C PHE A 48 11.02 -3.20 2.33
N PRO A 49 11.32 -4.01 3.36
CA PRO A 49 10.38 -4.32 4.44
C PRO A 49 10.02 -3.09 5.26
N GLU A 50 11.01 -2.28 5.66
CA GLU A 50 10.87 -1.04 6.43
C GLU A 50 9.84 -0.09 5.80
N LEU A 51 9.98 0.15 4.49
CA LEU A 51 9.15 1.10 3.76
C LEU A 51 7.70 0.59 3.62
N ILE A 52 7.48 -0.74 3.59
CA ILE A 52 6.11 -1.29 3.55
C ILE A 52 5.49 -1.25 4.95
N LYS A 53 6.28 -1.46 6.00
CA LYS A 53 5.81 -1.39 7.40
C LYS A 53 5.26 -0.01 7.73
N GLU A 54 5.99 1.06 7.45
CA GLU A 54 5.53 2.44 7.65
C GLU A 54 4.23 2.74 6.88
N GLU A 55 4.13 2.24 5.65
CA GLU A 55 2.96 2.46 4.81
C GLU A 55 1.73 1.70 5.32
N LEU A 56 1.91 0.44 5.73
CA LEU A 56 0.85 -0.39 6.29
C LEU A 56 0.35 0.14 7.64
N ASP A 57 1.21 0.76 8.44
CA ASP A 57 0.82 1.44 9.68
C ASP A 57 -0.08 2.65 9.40
N CYS A 58 0.15 3.33 8.26
CA CYS A 58 -0.67 4.44 7.80
C CYS A 58 -1.98 4.00 7.11
N TRP A 59 -2.22 2.69 6.91
CA TRP A 59 -3.42 2.20 6.24
C TRP A 59 -4.59 2.08 7.20
N ASP A 60 -5.72 2.62 6.76
CA ASP A 60 -6.99 2.46 7.44
C ASP A 60 -7.64 1.12 7.04
N ILE A 61 -7.67 0.17 7.98
CA ILE A 61 -8.07 -1.22 7.76
C ILE A 61 -9.60 -1.41 7.97
N ASN A 62 -10.42 -0.44 7.55
CA ASN A 62 -11.87 -0.51 7.76
C ASN A 62 -12.58 -1.43 6.75
N SER A 63 -12.12 -1.49 5.50
CA SER A 63 -12.73 -2.33 4.44
C SER A 63 -12.22 -3.77 4.44
N LYS A 64 -13.07 -4.73 4.04
CA LYS A 64 -12.73 -6.15 3.90
C LYS A 64 -11.66 -6.37 2.81
N GLU A 65 -11.73 -5.55 1.78
CA GLU A 65 -10.82 -5.39 0.65
C GLU A 65 -9.40 -5.14 1.16
N ILE A 66 -9.24 -4.07 1.95
CA ILE A 66 -7.97 -3.62 2.50
C ILE A 66 -7.42 -4.67 3.46
N LYS A 67 -8.25 -5.29 4.31
CA LYS A 67 -7.85 -6.40 5.19
C LYS A 67 -7.22 -7.55 4.43
N GLN A 68 -7.76 -7.90 3.27
CA GLN A 68 -7.23 -8.98 2.44
C GLN A 68 -5.85 -8.64 1.87
N VAL A 69 -5.70 -7.43 1.33
CA VAL A 69 -4.43 -6.95 0.77
C VAL A 69 -3.37 -6.80 1.87
N TYR A 70 -3.75 -6.23 3.01
CA TYR A 70 -2.92 -6.04 4.19
C TYR A 70 -2.32 -7.38 4.66
N LYS A 71 -3.15 -8.42 4.78
CA LYS A 71 -2.71 -9.76 5.20
C LYS A 71 -1.70 -10.40 4.23
N LEU A 72 -1.80 -10.09 2.94
CA LEU A 72 -0.85 -10.58 1.93
C LEU A 72 0.48 -9.82 1.99
N ALA A 73 0.41 -8.49 2.14
CA ALA A 73 1.57 -7.62 2.17
C ALA A 73 2.38 -7.78 3.48
N SER A 74 1.71 -7.95 4.62
CA SER A 74 2.33 -8.09 5.94
C SER A 74 2.99 -9.45 6.16
N LYS A 75 2.79 -10.42 5.27
CA LYS A 75 3.29 -11.80 5.42
C LYS A 75 4.81 -11.90 5.56
N PHE A 76 5.56 -10.94 5.02
CA PHE A 76 7.03 -10.93 5.04
C PHE A 76 7.62 -9.80 5.90
N ILE A 77 6.78 -9.05 6.60
CA ILE A 77 7.21 -7.97 7.49
C ILE A 77 7.29 -8.58 8.88
N LYS A 78 8.50 -8.57 9.47
CA LYS A 78 8.77 -9.12 10.80
C LYS A 78 8.96 -8.01 11.82
#